data_AF-A0A8S2XRX5-F1
#
_entry.id   AF-A0A8S2XRX5-F1
#
_cell.length_a   1.000
_cell.length_b   1.000
_cell.length_c   1.000
_cell.angle_alpha   90.00
_cell.angle_beta   90.00
_cell.angle_gamma   90.00
#
_symmetry.space_group_name_H-M   'P 1'
#
loop_
_entity.id
_entity.type
_entity.pdbx_description
1 polymer ?
#
loop_
_entity_poly.entity_id
_entity_poly.type
_entity_poly.pdbx_seq_one_letter_code
_entity_poly.pdbx_strand_id
1 'polypeptide(L)'
;VQCDGLSGQCPCKENFMGLRCDQCEENKYRDGYECPTCPACYREVQKRVNHYRWDLNTLQDAVSTLNSSQTLQSLKEDKQLTSELDLLARNLNNLKIDLEQKGLISRNTSDYNQQDVELRNSTTDLENRYRKLEQKLPDLI
;
A
#
# COMPACT_ATOMS: atom_id res chain seq x y z
N VAL A 1 20.45 2.34 21.51
CA VAL A 1 19.68 3.23 20.60
C VAL A 1 18.77 4.07 21.46
N GLN A 2 18.77 5.39 21.30
CA GLN A 2 17.99 6.32 22.12
C GLN A 2 16.77 6.80 21.31
N CYS A 3 15.58 6.81 21.91
CA CYS A 3 14.36 7.27 21.26
C CYS A 3 14.36 8.80 21.13
N ASP A 4 13.67 9.32 20.12
CA ASP A 4 13.52 10.75 19.93
C ASP A 4 12.76 11.38 21.11
N GLY A 5 13.36 12.39 21.75
CA GLY A 5 12.86 12.97 22.99
C GLY A 5 11.64 13.88 22.83
N LEU A 6 11.32 14.30 21.59
CA LEU A 6 10.19 15.20 21.29
C LEU A 6 8.95 14.43 20.86
N SER A 7 9.10 13.47 19.96
CA SER A 7 8.02 12.65 19.42
C SER A 7 7.78 11.38 20.24
N GLY A 8 8.74 10.95 21.05
CA GLY A 8 8.72 9.64 21.71
C GLY A 8 8.95 8.46 20.75
N GLN A 9 9.21 8.73 19.47
CA GLN A 9 9.46 7.70 18.47
C GLN A 9 10.83 7.07 18.68
N CYS A 10 10.86 5.75 18.89
CA CYS A 10 12.08 4.98 18.85
C CYS A 10 12.37 4.54 17.41
N PRO A 11 13.65 4.41 17.00
CA PRO A 11 13.98 3.74 15.74
C PRO A 11 13.41 2.31 15.77
N CYS A 12 12.59 1.98 14.77
CA CYS A 12 12.01 0.65 14.67
C CYS A 12 13.07 -0.38 14.29
N LYS A 13 12.82 -1.65 14.67
CA LYS A 13 13.57 -2.79 14.12
C LYS A 13 13.36 -2.81 12.60
N GLU A 14 14.34 -3.32 11.87
CA GLU A 14 14.23 -3.49 10.42
C GLU A 14 12.91 -4.15 10.03
N ASN A 15 12.25 -3.62 8.99
CA ASN A 15 10.96 -4.06 8.45
C ASN A 15 9.74 -3.75 9.34
N PHE A 16 9.91 -3.04 10.46
CA PHE A 16 8.82 -2.56 11.28
C PHE A 16 8.61 -1.05 11.11
N MET A 17 7.36 -0.62 11.22
CA MET A 17 6.93 0.75 11.10
C MET A 17 5.80 1.09 12.08
N GLY A 18 5.34 2.33 12.01
CA GLY A 18 4.28 2.87 12.87
C GLY A 18 4.84 3.49 14.15
N LEU A 19 3.99 4.24 14.86
CA LEU A 19 4.37 4.99 16.06
C LEU A 19 4.96 4.08 17.16
N ARG A 20 4.46 2.85 17.21
CA ARG A 20 4.84 1.84 18.22
C ARG A 20 5.74 0.73 17.66
N CYS A 21 6.15 0.84 16.39
CA CYS A 21 6.94 -0.20 15.71
C CYS A 21 6.29 -1.58 15.75
N ASP A 22 4.97 -1.64 15.70
CA ASP A 22 4.14 -2.85 15.79
C ASP A 22 3.45 -3.20 14.46
N GLN A 23 3.76 -2.47 13.39
CA GLN A 23 3.28 -2.74 12.05
C GLN A 23 4.45 -3.18 11.17
N CYS A 24 4.23 -4.13 10.27
CA CYS A 24 5.24 -4.45 9.27
C CYS A 24 5.22 -3.39 8.16
N GLU A 25 6.39 -3.06 7.63
CA GLU A 25 6.52 -2.20 6.45
C GLU A 25 5.75 -2.75 5.25
N GLU A 26 5.44 -1.90 4.28
CA GLU A 26 4.80 -2.33 3.04
C GLU A 26 5.59 -3.46 2.36
N ASN A 27 4.87 -4.47 1.85
CA ASN A 27 5.45 -5.67 1.22
C ASN A 27 6.26 -6.55 2.19
N LYS A 28 5.95 -6.44 3.49
CA LYS A 28 6.36 -7.35 4.58
C LYS A 28 5.11 -7.90 5.26
N TYR A 29 5.22 -9.08 5.85
CA TYR A 29 4.12 -9.72 6.59
C TYR A 29 4.54 -10.10 7.99
N ARG A 30 3.58 -10.18 8.91
CA ARG A 30 3.85 -10.56 10.30
C ARG A 30 4.06 -12.07 10.39
N ASP A 31 5.24 -12.47 10.87
CA ASP A 31 5.57 -13.85 11.21
C ASP A 31 6.13 -13.88 12.65
N GLY A 32 5.25 -14.15 13.61
CA GLY A 32 5.56 -14.01 15.04
C GLY A 32 6.07 -12.61 15.41
N TYR A 33 7.34 -12.52 15.82
CA TYR A 33 8.03 -11.29 16.21
C TYR A 33 8.89 -10.69 15.07
N GLU A 34 8.72 -11.17 13.85
CA GLU A 34 9.46 -10.70 12.68
C GLU A 34 8.53 -10.16 11.58
N CYS A 35 9.12 -9.38 10.68
CA CYS A 35 8.48 -8.85 9.47
C CYS A 35 9.30 -9.24 8.22
N PRO A 36 9.34 -10.53 7.85
CA PRO A 36 10.00 -10.96 6.63
C PRO A 36 9.38 -10.35 5.36
N THR A 37 10.16 -10.33 4.28
CA THR A 37 9.70 -9.86 2.97
C THR A 37 8.65 -10.78 2.38
N CYS A 38 7.59 -10.20 1.81
CA CYS A 38 6.58 -10.97 1.08
C CYS A 38 7.19 -11.69 -0.14
N PRO A 39 6.55 -12.77 -0.62
CA PRO A 39 6.99 -13.49 -1.80
C PRO A 39 7.16 -12.60 -3.05
N ALA A 40 7.97 -13.06 -4.01
CA ALA A 40 8.35 -12.28 -5.20
C ALA A 40 7.16 -11.72 -6.01
N CYS A 41 6.01 -12.39 -6.02
CA CYS A 41 4.81 -11.89 -6.70
C CYS A 41 4.36 -10.51 -6.17
N TYR A 42 4.44 -10.31 -4.85
CA TYR A 42 4.03 -9.06 -4.21
C TYR A 42 4.96 -7.88 -4.53
N ARG A 43 6.22 -8.15 -4.90
CA ARG A 43 7.13 -7.12 -5.42
C ARG A 43 6.63 -6.53 -6.74
N GLU A 44 6.07 -7.35 -7.64
CA GLU A 44 5.52 -6.86 -8.91
C GLU A 44 4.24 -6.05 -8.70
N VAL A 45 3.42 -6.44 -7.73
CA VAL A 45 2.27 -5.66 -7.29
C VAL A 45 2.74 -4.31 -6.71
N GLN A 46 3.73 -4.32 -5.83
CA GLN A 46 4.28 -3.09 -5.21
C GLN A 46 4.86 -2.13 -6.26
N LYS A 47 5.52 -2.64 -7.31
CA LYS A 47 5.97 -1.79 -8.43
C LYS A 47 4.81 -1.06 -9.11
N ARG A 48 3.71 -1.77 -9.40
CA ARG A 48 2.52 -1.17 -10.03
C ARG A 48 1.83 -0.17 -9.12
N VAL A 49 1.68 -0.50 -7.83
CA VAL A 49 1.16 0.42 -6.82
C VAL A 49 2.02 1.69 -6.74
N ASN A 50 3.34 1.55 -6.74
CA ASN A 50 4.26 2.69 -6.76
C ASN A 50 4.13 3.54 -8.02
N HIS A 51 3.90 2.92 -9.18
CA HIS A 51 3.59 3.64 -10.42
C HIS A 51 2.31 4.46 -10.27
N TYR A 52 1.22 3.86 -9.77
CA TYR A 52 -0.04 4.59 -9.55
C TYR A 52 0.10 5.72 -8.54
N ARG A 53 0.87 5.54 -7.47
CA ARG A 53 1.19 6.61 -6.51
C ARG A 53 1.91 7.78 -7.19
N TRP A 54 2.87 7.47 -8.08
CA TRP A 54 3.60 8.48 -8.83
C TRP A 54 2.66 9.23 -9.78
N ASP A 55 1.88 8.51 -10.59
CA ASP A 55 0.92 9.09 -11.53
C ASP A 55 -0.06 10.03 -10.82
N LEU A 56 -0.65 9.58 -9.70
CA LEU A 56 -1.60 10.39 -8.93
C LEU A 56 -0.97 11.67 -8.41
N ASN A 57 0.25 11.60 -7.87
CA ASN A 57 0.96 12.79 -7.41
C ASN A 57 1.30 13.73 -8.58
N THR A 58 1.76 13.18 -9.72
CA THR A 58 2.05 13.96 -10.92
C THR A 58 0.81 14.67 -11.46
N LEU A 59 -0.34 13.99 -11.50
CA LEU A 59 -1.61 14.60 -11.91
C LEU A 59 -2.05 15.69 -10.94
N GLN A 60 -1.93 15.44 -9.63
CA GLN A 60 -2.24 16.42 -8.59
C GLN A 60 -1.36 17.68 -8.73
N ASP A 61 -0.06 17.50 -8.96
CA ASP A 61 0.91 18.58 -9.11
C ASP A 61 0.65 19.38 -10.39
N ALA A 62 0.34 18.70 -11.49
CA ALA A 62 -0.03 19.34 -12.75
C ALA A 62 -1.28 20.22 -12.57
N VAL A 63 -2.34 19.69 -11.95
CA VAL A 63 -3.57 20.46 -11.68
C VAL A 63 -3.31 21.63 -10.74
N SER A 64 -2.50 21.45 -9.71
CA SER A 64 -2.14 22.52 -8.76
C SER A 64 -1.31 23.63 -9.43
N THR A 65 -0.38 23.23 -10.30
CA THR A 65 0.43 24.15 -11.10
C THR A 65 -0.44 24.93 -12.07
N LEU A 66 -1.37 24.28 -12.76
CA LEU A 66 -2.32 24.95 -13.66
C LEU A 66 -3.21 25.95 -12.90
N ASN A 67 -3.78 25.54 -11.76
CA ASN A 67 -4.62 26.42 -10.93
C ASN A 67 -3.88 27.67 -10.40
N SER A 68 -2.57 27.55 -10.21
CA SER A 68 -1.70 28.61 -9.68
C SER A 68 -0.98 29.40 -10.77
N SER A 69 -0.98 28.93 -12.03
CA SER A 69 -0.27 29.53 -13.15
C SER A 69 -0.78 30.93 -13.46
N GLN A 70 0.14 31.90 -13.56
CA GLN A 70 -0.17 33.30 -13.89
C GLN A 70 -0.88 33.44 -15.24
N THR A 71 -0.52 32.61 -16.23
CA THR A 71 -1.15 32.59 -17.57
C THR A 71 -2.60 32.13 -17.51
N LEU A 72 -2.92 31.18 -16.63
CA LEU A 72 -4.30 30.78 -16.39
C LEU A 72 -5.02 31.80 -15.51
N GLN A 73 -4.35 32.47 -14.57
CA GLN A 73 -4.95 33.59 -13.83
C GLN A 73 -5.42 34.73 -14.75
N SER A 74 -4.71 35.01 -15.85
CA SER A 74 -5.18 35.95 -16.88
C SER A 74 -6.33 35.42 -17.75
N LEU A 75 -6.56 34.10 -17.78
CA LEU A 75 -7.65 33.44 -18.49
C LEU A 75 -8.81 33.00 -17.57
N LYS A 76 -8.70 33.21 -16.24
CA LYS A 76 -9.71 32.86 -15.22
C LYS A 76 -11.03 33.63 -15.37
N GLU A 77 -11.08 34.62 -16.26
CA GLU A 77 -12.34 35.25 -16.67
C GLU A 77 -13.26 34.25 -17.38
N ASP A 78 -12.71 33.19 -17.96
CA ASP A 78 -13.48 32.04 -18.42
C ASP A 78 -13.97 31.21 -17.21
N LYS A 79 -15.22 31.51 -16.83
CA LYS A 79 -15.93 30.84 -15.74
C LYS A 79 -16.08 29.33 -15.99
N GLN A 80 -16.20 28.90 -17.24
CA GLN A 80 -16.36 27.49 -17.58
C GLN A 80 -15.04 26.75 -17.33
N LEU A 81 -13.93 27.27 -17.89
CA LEU A 81 -12.60 26.67 -17.71
C LEU A 81 -12.20 26.58 -16.24
N THR A 82 -12.47 27.62 -15.46
CA THR A 82 -12.18 27.64 -14.01
C THR A 82 -12.99 26.57 -13.27
N SER A 83 -14.28 26.41 -13.60
CA SER A 83 -15.14 25.41 -12.97
C SER A 83 -14.73 23.96 -13.29
N GLU A 84 -14.25 23.71 -14.51
CA GLU A 84 -13.77 22.39 -14.94
C GLU A 84 -12.46 22.02 -14.23
N LEU A 85 -11.51 22.96 -14.09
CA LEU A 85 -10.25 22.74 -13.36
C LEU A 85 -10.49 22.45 -11.87
N ASP A 86 -11.40 23.19 -11.23
CA ASP A 86 -11.78 22.95 -9.83
C ASP A 86 -12.50 21.61 -9.65
N LEU A 87 -13.32 21.19 -10.62
CA LEU A 87 -13.96 19.88 -10.60
C LEU A 87 -12.92 18.77 -10.74
N LEU A 88 -11.96 18.91 -11.66
CA LEU A 88 -10.90 17.94 -11.86
C LEU A 88 -10.02 17.78 -10.61
N ALA A 89 -9.65 18.89 -9.96
CA ALA A 89 -8.91 18.88 -8.70
C ALA A 89 -9.64 18.11 -7.60
N ARG A 90 -10.96 18.32 -7.47
CA ARG A 90 -11.80 17.61 -6.50
C ARG A 90 -11.92 16.12 -6.82
N ASN A 91 -12.11 15.77 -8.09
CA ASN A 91 -12.22 14.37 -8.50
C ASN A 91 -10.92 13.60 -8.25
N LEU A 92 -9.76 14.21 -8.53
CA LEU A 92 -8.46 13.60 -8.24
C LEU A 92 -8.26 13.37 -6.73
N ASN A 93 -8.61 14.37 -5.91
CA ASN A 93 -8.56 14.23 -4.45
C ASN A 93 -9.46 13.11 -3.94
N ASN A 94 -10.71 13.05 -4.42
CA ASN A 94 -11.66 12.01 -4.02
C ASN A 94 -11.19 10.62 -4.44
N LEU A 95 -10.64 10.49 -5.65
CA LEU A 95 -10.09 9.22 -6.13
C LEU A 95 -8.90 8.78 -5.28
N LYS A 96 -8.00 9.70 -4.92
CA LYS A 96 -6.87 9.40 -4.04
C LYS A 96 -7.35 8.90 -2.67
N ILE A 97 -8.33 9.57 -2.06
CA ILE A 97 -8.91 9.17 -0.77
C ILE A 97 -9.55 7.78 -0.86
N ASP A 98 -10.33 7.50 -1.90
CA ASP A 98 -10.98 6.18 -2.10
C ASP A 98 -9.93 5.06 -2.24
N LEU A 99 -8.87 5.29 -3.02
CA LEU A 99 -7.78 4.33 -3.18
C LEU A 99 -6.98 4.12 -1.89
N GLU A 100 -6.81 5.16 -1.07
CA GLU A 100 -6.17 5.07 0.25
C GLU A 100 -7.04 4.28 1.23
N GLN A 101 -8.36 4.54 1.27
CA GLN A 101 -9.31 3.82 2.11
C GLN A 101 -9.41 2.34 1.75
N LYS A 102 -9.33 2.02 0.46
CA LYS A 102 -9.24 0.63 -0.03
C LYS A 102 -7.87 -0.01 0.20
N GLY A 103 -6.90 0.73 0.75
CA GLY A 103 -5.54 0.27 0.98
C GLY A 103 -4.75 -0.04 -0.29
N LEU A 104 -5.21 0.41 -1.46
CA LEU A 104 -4.59 0.09 -2.75
C LEU A 104 -3.34 0.95 -3.01
N ILE A 105 -3.29 2.13 -2.40
CA ILE A 105 -2.14 3.05 -2.49
C ILE A 105 -1.62 3.50 -1.12
N SER A 106 -2.20 3.05 -0.01
CA SER A 106 -1.68 3.35 1.33
C SER A 106 -0.36 2.61 1.59
N ARG A 107 0.61 3.29 2.20
CA ARG A 107 1.88 2.66 2.66
C ARG A 107 1.71 1.85 3.96
N ASN A 108 0.60 2.07 4.66
CA ASN A 108 0.24 1.42 5.91
C ASN A 108 -1.01 0.58 5.67
N THR A 109 -0.84 -0.65 5.24
CA THR A 109 -1.97 -1.60 5.12
C THR A 109 -1.74 -2.77 6.06
N SER A 110 -2.27 -2.63 7.26
CA SER A 110 -2.38 -3.71 8.25
C SER A 110 -3.36 -4.82 7.83
N ASP A 111 -4.28 -4.56 6.89
CA ASP A 111 -5.46 -5.41 6.69
C ASP A 111 -5.34 -6.45 5.57
N TYR A 112 -4.57 -6.21 4.50
CA TYR A 112 -4.33 -7.23 3.46
C TYR A 112 -3.52 -8.42 3.98
N ASN A 113 -2.75 -8.20 5.05
CA ASN A 113 -1.87 -9.21 5.63
C ASN A 113 -2.65 -10.32 6.36
N GLN A 114 -3.85 -10.04 6.88
CA GLN A 114 -4.57 -11.04 7.67
C GLN A 114 -5.24 -12.10 6.78
N GLN A 115 -5.85 -11.68 5.68
CA GLN A 115 -6.52 -12.59 4.75
C GLN A 115 -5.50 -13.42 3.94
N ASP A 116 -4.36 -12.83 3.57
CA ASP A 116 -3.25 -13.56 2.94
C ASP A 116 -2.64 -14.60 3.88
N VAL A 117 -2.46 -14.27 5.18
CA VAL A 117 -1.96 -15.23 6.19
C VAL A 117 -2.92 -16.41 6.36
N GLU A 118 -4.23 -16.19 6.43
CA GLU A 118 -5.22 -17.27 6.53
C GLU A 118 -5.23 -18.19 5.31
N LEU A 119 -5.17 -17.62 4.10
CA LEU A 119 -5.04 -18.36 2.85
C LEU A 119 -3.75 -19.16 2.78
N ARG A 120 -2.63 -18.58 3.21
CA ARG A 120 -1.32 -19.23 3.22
C ARG A 120 -1.27 -20.37 4.21
N ASN A 121 -1.79 -20.18 5.43
CA ASN A 121 -1.90 -21.23 6.44
C ASN A 121 -2.77 -22.40 5.94
N SER A 122 -3.89 -22.10 5.30
CA SER A 122 -4.78 -23.11 4.71
C SER A 122 -4.09 -23.90 3.59
N THR A 123 -3.30 -23.20 2.76
CA THR A 123 -2.51 -23.83 1.68
C THR A 123 -1.45 -24.78 2.25
N THR A 124 -0.71 -24.35 3.27
CA THR A 124 0.28 -25.20 3.94
C THR A 124 -0.34 -26.41 4.63
N ASP A 125 -1.53 -26.29 5.23
CA ASP A 125 -2.24 -27.45 5.80
C ASP A 125 -2.60 -28.48 4.71
N LEU A 126 -3.12 -28.02 3.58
CA LEU A 126 -3.46 -28.89 2.44
C LEU A 126 -2.23 -29.61 1.88
N GLU A 127 -1.10 -28.91 1.73
CA GLU A 127 0.16 -29.52 1.29
C GLU A 127 0.65 -30.62 2.23
N ASN A 128 0.55 -30.40 3.54
CA ASN A 128 0.94 -31.39 4.54
C ASN A 128 0.03 -32.62 4.53
N ARG A 129 -1.28 -32.44 4.32
CA ARG A 129 -2.22 -33.55 4.16
C ARG A 129 -1.92 -34.36 2.92
N TYR A 130 -1.62 -33.70 1.80
CA TYR A 130 -1.26 -34.35 0.55
C TYR A 130 0.03 -35.18 0.69
N ARG A 131 1.08 -34.64 1.32
CA ARG A 131 2.32 -35.41 1.61
C ARG A 131 2.06 -36.65 2.47
N LYS A 132 1.18 -36.56 3.47
CA LYS A 132 0.80 -37.72 4.30
C LYS A 132 0.06 -38.80 3.49
N LEU A 133 -0.73 -38.40 2.50
CA LEU A 133 -1.39 -39.34 1.59
C LEU A 133 -0.37 -40.00 0.66
N GLU A 134 0.56 -39.23 0.09
CA GLU A 134 1.64 -39.78 -0.75
C GLU A 134 2.52 -40.78 0.00
N GLN A 135 2.79 -40.56 1.29
CA GLN A 135 3.57 -41.50 2.10
C GLN A 135 2.82 -42.80 2.43
N LYS A 136 1.48 -42.77 2.47
CA LYS A 136 0.66 -43.95 2.74
C LYS A 136 0.29 -44.73 1.48
N LEU A 137 0.37 -44.09 0.32
CA LEU A 137 0.05 -44.71 -0.97
C LEU A 137 0.86 -45.99 -1.27
N PRO A 138 2.16 -46.10 -0.90
CA PRO A 138 2.95 -47.33 -1.06
C PRO A 138 2.51 -48.48 -0.14
N ASP A 139 1.84 -48.19 0.99
CA ASP A 139 1.35 -49.22 1.92
C ASP A 139 -0.02 -49.80 1.49
N LEU A 140 -0.58 -49.28 0.39
CA LEU A 140 -1.90 -49.62 -0.15
C LEU A 140 -1.83 -50.44 -1.46
N ILE A 141 -0.63 -50.72 -1.97
CA ILE A 141 -0.34 -51.53 -3.18
C ILE A 141 0.46 -52.75 -2.74
#